data_AF-A0A7Y2H5E3-F1
#
_entry.id   AF-A0A7Y2H5E3-F1
#
_cell.length_a   1.000
_cell.length_b   1.000
_cell.length_c   1.000
_cell.angle_alpha   90.00
_cell.angle_beta   90.00
_cell.angle_gamma   90.00
#
_symmetry.space_group_name_H-M   'P 1'
#
loop_
_entity.id
_entity.type
_entity.pdbx_description
1 polymer ?
#
loop_
_entity_poly.entity_id
_entity_poly.type
_entity_poly.pdbx_seq_one_letter_code
_entity_poly.pdbx_strand_id
1 'polypeptide(L)'
;MKNVFIHYLLLLAPLGLIFWVYEHFELSSELLAGMILVYFLTYKSYLDGRRLVAKNILSPHEIWIMIIPGNHLRYFKELYFN
;
A
#
# COMPACT_ATOMS: atom_id res chain seq x y z
N MET A 1 -11.03 -4.16 -3.51
CA MET A 1 -11.63 -3.02 -4.22
C MET A 1 -11.52 -3.26 -5.71
N LYS A 2 -12.63 -3.25 -6.45
CA LYS A 2 -12.58 -3.47 -7.91
C LYS A 2 -12.16 -2.20 -8.67
N ASN A 3 -12.58 -1.03 -8.18
CA ASN A 3 -12.24 0.25 -8.80
C ASN A 3 -10.75 0.59 -8.61
N VAL A 4 -10.04 0.83 -9.70
CA VAL A 4 -8.63 1.26 -9.74
C VAL A 4 -8.45 2.64 -9.08
N PHE A 5 -9.36 3.57 -9.32
CA PHE A 5 -9.28 4.94 -8.81
C PHE A 5 -9.28 4.99 -7.27
N ILE A 6 -10.18 4.24 -6.64
CA ILE A 6 -10.26 4.14 -5.17
C ILE A 6 -8.96 3.56 -4.61
N HIS A 7 -8.35 2.60 -5.31
CA HIS A 7 -7.09 2.02 -4.89
C HIS A 7 -5.94 3.05 -4.95
N TYR A 8 -5.85 3.84 -6.01
CA TYR A 8 -4.88 4.95 -6.07
C TYR A 8 -5.11 6.00 -4.98
N LEU A 9 -6.37 6.35 -4.71
CA LEU A 9 -6.70 7.30 -3.66
C LEU A 9 -6.25 6.80 -2.28
N LEU A 10 -6.52 5.53 -1.97
CA LEU A 10 -6.09 4.92 -0.71
C LEU A 10 -4.59 4.66 -0.64
N LEU A 11 -3.90 4.49 -1.77
CA LEU A 11 -2.44 4.43 -1.81
C LEU A 11 -1.82 5.81 -1.53
N LEU A 12 -2.36 6.88 -2.12
CA LEU A 12 -1.76 8.21 -2.03
C LEU A 12 -2.16 8.97 -0.77
N ALA A 13 -3.39 8.79 -0.27
CA ALA A 13 -3.89 9.56 0.88
C ALA A 13 -3.04 9.40 2.15
N PRO A 14 -2.62 8.18 2.56
CA PRO A 14 -1.76 8.01 3.72
C PRO A 14 -0.36 8.61 3.51
N LEU A 15 0.18 8.54 2.30
CA LEU A 15 1.46 9.19 1.97
C LEU A 15 1.36 10.72 2.10
N GLY A 16 0.28 11.31 1.57
CA GLY A 16 0.01 12.73 1.73
C GLY A 16 -0.16 13.13 3.20
N LEU A 17 -0.84 12.30 3.99
CA LEU A 17 -1.00 12.52 5.43
C LEU A 17 0.34 12.45 6.16
N ILE A 18 1.20 11.46 5.86
CA ILE A 18 2.54 11.35 6.45
C ILE A 18 3.35 12.62 6.17
N PHE A 19 3.32 13.11 4.93
CA PHE A 19 4.03 14.33 4.55
C PHE A 19 3.47 15.57 5.24
N TRP A 20 2.14 15.70 5.31
CA TRP A 20 1.48 16.82 6.00
C TRP A 20 1.83 16.85 7.49
N VAL A 21 1.82 15.68 8.16
CA VAL A 21 2.22 15.56 9.57
C VAL A 21 3.70 15.92 9.74
N TYR A 22 4.58 15.44 8.86
CA TYR A 22 6.01 15.79 8.90
C TYR A 22 6.23 17.30 8.85
N GLU A 23 5.52 18.01 7.97
CA GLU A 23 5.63 19.46 7.82
C GLU A 23 5.07 20.24 9.02
N HIS A 24 3.97 19.77 9.64
CA HIS A 24 3.28 20.51 10.70
C HIS A 24 3.80 20.24 12.12
N PHE A 25 4.50 19.13 12.35
CA PHE A 25 4.90 18.68 13.70
C PHE A 25 6.41 18.60 13.90
N GLU A 26 7.22 19.20 13.00
CA GLU A 26 8.70 19.23 13.10
C GLU A 26 9.33 17.84 13.34
N LEU A 27 8.80 16.82 12.65
CA LEU A 27 9.27 15.45 12.86
C LEU A 27 10.71 15.26 12.36
N SER A 28 11.48 14.41 13.04
CA SER A 28 12.83 14.08 12.59
C SER A 28 12.81 13.25 11.29
N SER A 29 13.88 13.36 10.51
CA SER A 29 14.06 12.59 9.28
C SER A 29 14.06 11.08 9.54
N GLU A 30 14.55 10.61 10.69
CA GLU A 30 14.49 9.18 11.03
C GLU A 30 13.06 8.71 11.26
N LEU A 31 12.24 9.53 11.94
CA LEU A 31 10.85 9.19 12.17
C LEU A 31 10.05 9.17 10.86
N LEU A 32 10.28 10.13 9.97
CA LEU A 32 9.69 10.14 8.63
C LEU A 32 10.05 8.86 7.85
N ALA A 33 11.33 8.49 7.83
CA ALA A 33 11.79 7.27 7.18
C ALA A 33 11.14 6.02 7.78
N GLY A 34 11.02 5.96 9.11
CA GLY A 34 10.32 4.88 9.82
C GLY A 34 8.85 4.79 9.46
N MET A 35 8.13 5.91 9.40
CA MET A 35 6.71 5.96 9.00
C MET A 35 6.51 5.50 7.55
N ILE A 36 7.37 5.95 6.63
CA ILE A 36 7.35 5.51 5.23
C ILE A 36 7.59 4.00 5.15
N LEU A 37 8.57 3.48 5.88
CA LEU A 37 8.91 2.06 5.88
C LEU A 37 7.74 1.22 6.42
N VAL A 38 7.15 1.61 7.54
CA VAL A 38 5.95 0.96 8.10
C VAL A 38 4.80 1.01 7.10
N TYR A 39 4.58 2.15 6.45
CA TYR A 39 3.55 2.29 5.43
C TYR A 39 3.75 1.30 4.27
N PHE A 40 4.97 1.19 3.73
CA PHE A 40 5.25 0.29 2.61
C PHE A 40 5.14 -1.20 3.00
N LEU A 41 5.62 -1.58 4.18
CA LEU A 41 5.60 -2.98 4.62
C LEU A 41 4.23 -3.46 5.10
N THR A 42 3.45 -2.59 5.74
CA THR A 42 2.19 -3.00 6.36
C THR A 42 1.00 -2.57 5.51
N TYR A 43 0.74 -1.27 5.47
CA TYR A 43 -0.46 -0.71 4.85
C TYR A 43 -0.51 -1.00 3.35
N LYS A 44 0.57 -0.72 2.62
CA LYS A 44 0.61 -0.93 1.17
C LYS A 44 0.47 -2.40 0.82
N SER A 45 1.24 -3.29 1.46
CA SER A 45 1.14 -4.73 1.21
C SER A 45 -0.26 -5.27 1.51
N TYR A 46 -0.88 -4.82 2.61
CA TYR A 46 -2.27 -5.17 2.91
C TYR A 46 -3.26 -4.65 1.86
N LEU A 47 -3.13 -3.38 1.44
CA LEU A 47 -3.98 -2.74 0.45
C LEU A 47 -3.95 -3.48 -0.89
N ASP A 48 -2.74 -3.83 -1.34
CA ASP A 48 -2.51 -4.59 -2.57
C ASP A 48 -3.14 -5.98 -2.46
N GLY A 49 -2.89 -6.71 -1.36
CA GLY A 49 -3.47 -8.03 -1.14
C GLY A 49 -4.99 -7.99 -1.08
N ARG A 50 -5.58 -7.02 -0.38
CA ARG A 50 -7.04 -6.80 -0.35
C ARG A 50 -7.63 -6.49 -1.72
N ARG A 51 -6.88 -5.83 -2.61
CA ARG A 51 -7.31 -5.61 -4.00
C ARG A 51 -7.35 -6.93 -4.76
N LEU A 52 -6.29 -7.73 -4.67
CA LEU A 52 -6.20 -9.03 -5.33
C LEU A 52 -7.27 -10.03 -4.84
N VAL A 53 -7.56 -10.04 -3.54
CA VAL A 53 -8.67 -10.82 -2.97
C VAL A 53 -10.01 -10.39 -3.54
N ALA A 54 -10.26 -9.08 -3.65
CA ALA A 54 -11.51 -8.58 -4.22
C ALA A 54 -11.67 -8.87 -5.74
N LYS A 55 -10.56 -9.26 -6.39
CA LYS A 55 -10.52 -9.73 -7.77
C LYS A 55 -10.55 -11.26 -7.89
N ASN A 56 -10.69 -11.97 -6.77
CA ASN A 56 -10.65 -13.44 -6.69
C ASN A 56 -9.32 -14.05 -7.19
N ILE A 57 -8.21 -13.29 -7.11
CA ILE A 57 -6.87 -13.75 -7.53
C ILE A 57 -6.13 -14.40 -6.36
N LEU A 58 -6.34 -13.88 -5.16
CA LEU A 58 -5.81 -14.44 -3.90
C LEU A 58 -6.96 -14.80 -2.98
N SER A 59 -6.74 -15.76 -2.09
CA SER A 59 -7.65 -16.01 -0.98
C SER A 59 -7.41 -15.01 0.17
N PRO A 60 -8.40 -14.73 1.05
CA PRO A 60 -8.24 -13.79 2.16
C PRO A 60 -7.07 -14.09 3.10
N HIS A 61 -6.70 -15.36 3.24
CA HIS A 61 -5.59 -15.83 4.07
C HIS A 61 -4.22 -15.50 3.47
N GLU A 62 -4.16 -15.23 2.16
CA GLU A 62 -2.93 -15.01 1.39
C GLU A 62 -2.58 -13.53 1.20
N ILE A 63 -3.34 -12.60 1.82
CA ILE A 63 -3.14 -11.15 1.67
C ILE A 63 -1.68 -10.74 1.94
N TRP A 64 -1.08 -11.32 2.99
CA TRP A 64 0.27 -10.98 3.43
C TRP A 64 1.39 -11.51 2.53
N ILE A 65 1.08 -12.32 1.51
CA ILE A 65 2.06 -12.72 0.47
C ILE A 65 2.63 -11.48 -0.25
N MET A 66 1.89 -10.37 -0.26
CA MET A 66 2.32 -9.09 -0.82
C MET A 66 3.42 -8.38 -0.03
N ILE A 67 3.83 -8.86 1.16
CA ILE A 67 5.05 -8.36 1.82
C ILE A 67 6.30 -8.86 1.11
N ILE A 68 6.23 -10.03 0.46
CA ILE A 68 7.39 -10.66 -0.14
C ILE A 68 7.80 -9.89 -1.40
N PRO A 69 9.07 -9.44 -1.50
CA PRO A 69 9.58 -8.79 -2.69
C PRO A 69 9.40 -9.65 -3.94
N GLY A 70 9.00 -9.05 -5.05
CA GLY A 70 8.76 -9.75 -6.32
C GLY A 70 7.28 -10.07 -6.60
N ASN A 71 6.44 -10.27 -5.57
CA ASN A 71 5.00 -10.47 -5.78
C ASN A 71 4.30 -9.21 -6.30
N HIS A 72 4.79 -8.02 -5.95
CA HIS A 72 4.31 -6.77 -6.53
C HIS A 72 4.53 -6.68 -8.05
N LEU A 73 5.60 -7.28 -8.58
CA LEU A 73 5.84 -7.33 -10.03
C LEU A 73 4.94 -8.38 -10.69
N ARG A 74 4.81 -9.55 -10.05
CA ARG A 74 3.96 -10.64 -10.53
C ARG A 74 2.50 -10.21 -10.73
N TYR A 75 1.97 -9.38 -9.83
CA TYR A 75 0.59 -8.91 -9.85
C TYR A 75 0.42 -7.45 -10.30
N PHE A 76 1.45 -6.87 -10.93
CA PHE A 76 1.47 -5.44 -11.26
C PHE A 76 0.28 -5.01 -12.14
N LYS A 77 -0.04 -5.80 -13.16
CA LYS A 77 -1.14 -5.52 -14.08
C LYS A 77 -2.49 -5.54 -13.36
N GLU A 78 -2.66 -6.52 -12.47
CA GLU A 78 -3.85 -6.73 -11.66
C GLU A 78 -4.04 -5.62 -10.63
N LEU A 79 -2.96 -5.06 -10.10
CA LEU A 79 -3.02 -3.97 -9.13
C LEU A 79 -3.34 -2.63 -9.80
N TYR A 80 -2.72 -2.32 -10.95
CA TYR A 80 -2.72 -0.95 -11.48
C TYR A 80 -3.47 -0.73 -12.79
N PHE A 81 -3.76 -1.78 -13.58
CA PHE A 81 -4.32 -1.62 -14.93
C PHE A 81 -5.70 -2.25 -15.14
N ASN A 82 -6.04 -3.26 -14.33
CA ASN A 82 -7.34 -3.93 -14.37
C ASN A 82 -8.21 -3.54 -13.18
#